data_AF-A0A646IIX9-F1
#
_entry.id   AF-A0A646IIX9-F1
#
_cell.length_a   1.000
_cell.length_b   1.000
_cell.length_c   1.000
_cell.angle_alpha   90.00
_cell.angle_beta   90.00
_cell.angle_gamma   90.00
#
_symmetry.space_group_name_H-M   'P 1'
#
loop_
_entity.id
_entity.type
_entity.pdbx_description
1 polymer ?
#
loop_
_entity_poly.entity_id
_entity_poly.type
_entity_poly.pdbx_seq_one_letter_code
_entity_poly.pdbx_strand_id
1 'polypeptide(L)'
;AGAWGEEEFFERLAAAGLLIRRRVAPSGDLLGYKVALPGDRNKDGEPVFYAGARLAPDLSLPRVRERWTTHHDQPAAPHPGPSPAPGDPAVARRRATTAARKALVVIEHGPDAVVAAHIAATGEVLDALALTSAAHTRHALHEAARAFERASRSHIRAERGHARALRRAARELIHAGPALGRGEDGATTAMVIDMLFFLITATAHRHARHHHAQQAAAAHQAADHLRAAYRAAAAGPLGALRHRGRHLPRPVQRRQAAVLRRALPEVAERILAEPGWPALAATLTDLETTPHDPAALLTDAAGQRELASAHSLSDVLTWRLRHTADLPSDTP
;
A
#
# COMPACT_ATOMS: atom_id res chain seq x y z
N ALA A 1 10.23 10.22 -1.51
CA ALA A 1 8.93 10.42 -2.16
C ALA A 1 8.01 11.24 -1.25
N GLY A 2 7.02 11.93 -1.81
CA GLY A 2 5.93 12.52 -1.03
C GLY A 2 6.09 13.94 -0.46
N ALA A 3 7.12 14.69 -0.86
CA ALA A 3 7.17 16.14 -0.60
C ALA A 3 6.28 16.92 -1.57
N TRP A 4 5.78 18.08 -1.14
CA TRP A 4 4.96 19.01 -1.94
C TRP A 4 5.76 20.15 -2.57
N GLY A 5 7.03 20.28 -2.19
CA GLY A 5 7.93 21.29 -2.72
C GLY A 5 9.38 21.05 -2.29
N GLU A 6 10.25 21.98 -2.66
CA GLU A 6 11.69 21.89 -2.42
C GLU A 6 12.05 21.88 -0.94
N GLU A 7 11.41 22.73 -0.15
CA GLU A 7 11.68 22.86 1.28
C GLU A 7 11.45 21.54 2.00
N GLU A 8 10.21 21.02 1.93
CA GLU A 8 9.84 19.74 2.53
C GLU A 8 10.70 18.58 1.98
N PHE A 9 11.06 18.61 0.69
CA PHE A 9 11.94 17.59 0.11
C PHE A 9 13.29 17.56 0.81
N PHE A 10 13.93 18.71 1.01
CA PHE A 10 15.23 18.75 1.68
C PHE A 10 15.12 18.50 3.18
N GLU A 11 14.06 18.96 3.84
CA GLU A 11 13.82 18.64 5.25
C GLU A 11 13.70 17.13 5.46
N ARG A 12 12.96 16.43 4.60
CA ARG A 12 12.81 14.97 4.67
C ARG A 12 14.12 14.23 4.38
N LEU A 13 14.93 14.71 3.43
CA LEU A 13 16.25 14.14 3.20
C LEU A 13 17.16 14.31 4.42
N ALA A 14 17.11 15.48 5.08
CA ALA A 14 17.89 15.75 6.28
C ALA A 14 17.42 14.89 7.46
N ALA A 15 16.10 14.75 7.64
CA ALA A 15 15.50 13.87 8.64
C ALA A 15 15.84 12.38 8.41
N ALA A 16 16.06 11.98 7.15
CA ALA A 16 16.58 10.66 6.79
C ALA A 16 18.10 10.50 7.07
N GLY A 17 18.74 11.51 7.65
CA GLY A 17 20.17 11.49 8.02
C GLY A 17 21.12 11.79 6.86
N LEU A 18 20.63 12.30 5.73
CA LEU A 18 21.49 12.66 4.59
C LEU A 18 22.07 14.06 4.78
N LEU A 19 23.35 14.19 4.41
CA LEU A 19 24.00 15.49 4.25
C LEU A 19 23.60 16.08 2.89
N ILE A 20 23.19 17.34 2.86
CA ILE A 20 22.64 17.97 1.64
C ILE A 20 23.48 19.19 1.27
N ARG A 21 23.86 19.28 0.00
CA ARG A 21 24.43 20.50 -0.59
C ARG A 21 23.53 21.00 -1.70
N ARG A 22 23.02 22.22 -1.56
CA ARG A 22 22.20 22.90 -2.56
C ARG A 22 23.10 23.74 -3.48
N ARG A 23 22.84 23.72 -4.78
CA ARG A 23 23.50 24.59 -5.77
C ARG A 23 22.53 25.69 -6.15
N VAL A 24 22.80 26.91 -5.72
CA VAL A 24 21.93 28.08 -5.93
C VAL A 24 22.61 29.02 -6.92
N ALA A 25 21.85 29.58 -7.86
CA ALA A 25 22.31 30.60 -8.80
C ALA A 25 22.51 31.95 -8.07
N PRO A 26 23.28 32.89 -8.64
CA PRO A 26 23.36 34.25 -8.11
C PRO A 26 22.00 34.97 -8.02
N SER A 27 21.01 34.56 -8.83
CA SER A 27 19.62 35.03 -8.77
C SER A 27 18.85 34.52 -7.54
N GLY A 28 19.38 33.54 -6.80
CA GLY A 28 18.68 32.84 -5.71
C GLY A 28 17.98 31.55 -6.16
N ASP A 29 17.93 31.26 -7.46
CA ASP A 29 17.25 30.05 -7.96
C ASP A 29 18.02 28.77 -7.65
N LEU A 30 17.34 27.74 -7.15
CA LEU A 30 17.95 26.44 -6.96
C LEU A 30 18.16 25.73 -8.32
N LEU A 31 19.42 25.45 -8.64
CA LEU A 31 19.85 24.78 -9.88
C LEU A 31 20.02 23.27 -9.72
N GLY A 32 20.31 22.80 -8.51
CA GLY A 32 20.52 21.37 -8.26
C GLY A 32 20.89 21.08 -6.81
N TYR A 33 21.09 19.80 -6.51
CA TYR A 33 21.49 19.35 -5.18
C TYR A 33 22.42 18.14 -5.26
N LYS A 34 23.19 17.95 -4.19
CA LYS A 34 23.96 16.74 -3.91
C LYS A 34 23.60 16.21 -2.53
N VAL A 35 23.67 14.89 -2.38
CA VAL A 35 23.49 14.21 -1.09
C VAL A 35 24.69 13.32 -0.77
N ALA A 36 24.96 13.11 0.51
CA ALA A 36 25.93 12.16 1.01
C ALA A 36 25.39 11.42 2.23
N LEU A 37 25.76 10.15 2.37
CA LEU A 37 25.57 9.41 3.61
C LEU A 37 26.72 9.75 4.58
N PRO A 38 26.47 10.07 5.86
CA PRO A 38 27.53 10.43 6.81
C PRO A 38 28.64 9.38 6.96
N GLY A 39 28.31 8.11 6.74
CA GLY A 39 29.23 6.97 6.79
C GLY A 39 29.95 6.65 5.47
N ASP A 40 29.51 7.21 4.34
CA ASP A 40 30.16 7.02 3.04
C ASP A 40 31.26 8.08 2.86
N ARG A 41 32.49 7.70 3.19
CA ARG A 41 33.64 8.60 3.28
C ARG A 41 34.73 8.19 2.30
N ASN A 42 35.40 9.19 1.73
CA ASN A 42 36.59 8.97 0.92
C ASN A 42 37.81 8.61 1.80
N LYS A 43 38.94 8.35 1.15
CA LYS A 43 40.24 8.07 1.80
C LYS A 43 40.70 9.17 2.79
N ASP A 44 40.22 10.39 2.60
CA ASP A 44 40.55 11.56 3.42
C ASP A 44 39.55 11.76 4.58
N GLY A 45 38.58 10.84 4.74
CA GLY A 45 37.57 10.89 5.79
C GLY A 45 36.40 11.85 5.51
N GLU A 46 36.34 12.44 4.32
CA GLU A 46 35.28 13.37 3.92
C GLU A 46 34.08 12.65 3.29
N PRO A 47 32.84 13.11 3.54
CA PRO A 47 31.65 12.51 2.92
C PRO A 47 31.66 12.59 1.39
N VAL A 48 31.31 11.50 0.72
CA VAL A 48 31.22 11.44 -0.74
C VAL A 48 29.85 11.95 -1.20
N PHE A 49 29.85 13.07 -1.94
CA PHE A 49 28.62 13.69 -2.44
C PHE A 49 28.27 13.26 -3.86
N TYR A 50 27.05 12.75 -4.03
CA TYR A 50 26.47 12.42 -5.32
C TYR A 50 25.39 13.44 -5.71
N ALA A 51 25.45 13.93 -6.95
CA ALA A 51 24.36 14.74 -7.50
C ALA A 51 23.11 13.87 -7.70
N GLY A 52 21.91 14.43 -7.49
CA GLY A 52 20.65 13.70 -7.69
C GLY A 52 20.59 12.97 -9.04
N ALA A 53 20.94 13.67 -10.13
CA ALA A 53 20.98 13.09 -11.48
C ALA A 53 21.99 11.94 -11.66
N ARG A 54 23.04 11.88 -10.82
CA ARG A 54 24.06 10.81 -10.84
C ARG A 54 23.62 9.59 -10.03
N LEU A 55 22.71 9.77 -9.07
CA LEU A 55 22.06 8.67 -8.37
C LEU A 55 21.05 7.98 -9.27
N ALA A 56 20.17 8.76 -9.90
CA ALA A 56 19.27 8.30 -10.95
C ALA A 56 18.76 9.49 -11.80
N PRO A 57 18.45 9.30 -13.09
CA PRO A 57 17.99 10.39 -13.96
C PRO A 57 16.73 11.12 -13.44
N ASP A 58 15.82 10.38 -12.80
CA ASP A 58 14.57 10.87 -12.24
C ASP A 58 14.72 11.61 -10.91
N LEU A 59 15.90 11.55 -10.29
CA LEU A 59 16.27 12.30 -9.09
C LEU A 59 16.94 13.65 -9.38
N SER A 60 17.08 14.03 -10.66
CA SER A 60 17.49 15.39 -11.02
C SER A 60 16.46 16.42 -10.55
N LEU A 61 16.91 17.62 -10.15
CA LEU A 61 16.02 18.65 -9.62
C LEU A 61 14.84 19.01 -10.55
N PRO A 62 15.02 19.16 -11.89
CA PRO A 62 13.90 19.38 -12.79
C PRO A 62 12.88 18.24 -12.76
N ARG A 63 13.33 16.98 -12.72
CA ARG A 63 12.44 15.81 -12.65
C ARG A 63 11.71 15.71 -11.32
N VAL A 64 12.36 16.07 -10.22
CA VAL A 64 11.72 16.14 -8.91
C VAL A 64 10.65 17.25 -8.90
N ARG A 65 10.95 18.43 -9.46
CA ARG A 65 9.99 19.54 -9.63
C ARG A 65 8.78 19.16 -10.49
N GLU A 66 8.99 18.46 -11.60
CA GLU A 66 7.92 17.95 -12.46
C GLU A 66 6.90 17.09 -11.69
N ARG A 67 7.34 16.37 -10.64
CA ARG A 67 6.43 15.60 -9.78
C ARG A 67 5.53 16.50 -8.93
N TRP A 68 5.98 17.70 -8.56
CA TRP A 68 5.20 18.65 -7.75
C TRP A 68 4.28 19.54 -8.58
N THR A 69 4.70 19.95 -9.79
CA THR A 69 3.90 20.87 -10.63
C THR A 69 2.61 20.22 -11.11
N THR A 70 2.63 18.92 -11.42
CA THR A 70 1.40 18.14 -11.69
C THR A 70 0.42 18.07 -10.50
N HIS A 71 0.82 18.53 -9.30
CA HIS A 71 -0.05 18.67 -8.14
C HIS A 71 -0.66 20.06 -7.96
N HIS A 72 -0.07 21.11 -8.54
CA HIS A 72 -0.54 22.50 -8.38
C HIS A 72 -1.76 22.85 -9.26
N ASP A 73 -2.04 22.10 -10.33
CA ASP A 73 -3.25 22.27 -11.18
C ASP A 73 -4.55 21.69 -10.54
N GLN A 74 -4.61 21.58 -9.22
CA GLN A 74 -5.84 21.32 -8.47
C GLN A 74 -6.25 22.62 -7.77
N PRO A 75 -7.56 22.95 -7.69
CA PRO A 75 -8.02 23.91 -6.70
C PRO A 75 -7.67 23.33 -5.34
N ALA A 76 -6.60 23.85 -4.74
CA ALA A 76 -6.32 23.63 -3.35
C ALA A 76 -7.52 24.17 -2.57
N ALA A 77 -8.17 23.32 -1.78
CA ALA A 77 -8.84 23.85 -0.60
C ALA A 77 -7.77 24.65 0.17
N PRO A 78 -8.00 25.93 0.49
CA PRO A 78 -6.96 26.82 0.96
C PRO A 78 -6.30 26.22 2.20
N HIS A 79 -4.98 26.04 2.16
CA HIS A 79 -4.19 25.72 3.34
C HIS A 79 -3.52 27.00 3.83
N PRO A 80 -4.02 27.64 4.91
CA PRO A 80 -3.26 28.63 5.62
C PRO A 80 -2.44 27.96 6.73
N GLY A 81 -1.11 28.07 6.70
CA GLY A 81 -0.28 27.89 7.89
C GLY A 81 0.03 26.46 8.36
N PRO A 82 0.82 26.33 9.43
CA PRO A 82 1.89 25.34 9.60
C PRO A 82 1.39 23.93 9.91
N SER A 83 2.07 22.95 9.31
CA SER A 83 2.01 21.48 9.52
C SER A 83 0.61 20.88 9.73
N PRO A 84 0.05 20.09 8.78
CA PRO A 84 -1.21 19.41 9.05
C PRO A 84 -1.02 18.51 10.28
N ALA A 85 -1.94 18.61 11.24
CA ALA A 85 -1.99 17.69 12.38
C ALA A 85 -1.80 16.25 11.88
N PRO A 86 -1.06 15.38 12.60
CA PRO A 86 -0.83 14.02 12.15
C PRO A 86 -2.16 13.38 11.78
N GLY A 87 -2.31 13.02 10.51
CA GLY A 87 -3.50 12.32 10.05
C GLY A 87 -3.60 10.98 10.77
N ASP A 88 -4.81 10.44 10.91
CA ASP A 88 -5.01 9.12 11.49
C ASP A 88 -4.31 8.03 10.64
N PRO A 89 -3.33 7.28 11.19
CA PRO A 89 -2.59 6.23 10.48
C PRO A 89 -3.49 5.12 9.91
N ALA A 90 -4.62 4.82 10.55
CA ALA A 90 -5.56 3.82 10.08
C ALA A 90 -6.38 4.33 8.88
N VAL A 91 -6.83 5.59 8.93
CA VAL A 91 -7.51 6.23 7.79
C VAL A 91 -6.59 6.31 6.57
N ALA A 92 -5.32 6.69 6.75
CA ALA A 92 -4.35 6.72 5.65
C ALA A 92 -4.16 5.33 5.00
N ARG A 93 -4.12 4.27 5.81
CA ARG A 93 -4.03 2.88 5.32
C ARG A 93 -5.28 2.43 4.60
N ARG A 94 -6.48 2.75 5.09
CA ARG A 94 -7.74 2.47 4.37
C ARG A 94 -7.77 3.17 3.01
N ARG A 95 -7.32 4.44 2.93
CA ARG A 95 -7.21 5.16 1.66
C ARG A 95 -6.19 4.52 0.72
N ALA A 96 -5.07 4.03 1.25
CA ALA A 96 -4.09 3.27 0.47
C ALA A 96 -4.67 1.95 -0.06
N THR A 97 -5.44 1.20 0.73
CA THR A 97 -6.18 0.01 0.28
C THR A 97 -7.13 0.38 -0.87
N THR A 98 -7.93 1.45 -0.75
CA THR A 98 -8.82 1.91 -1.82
C THR A 98 -8.05 2.27 -3.10
N ALA A 99 -6.92 2.96 -2.97
CA ALA A 99 -6.09 3.34 -4.10
C ALA A 99 -5.46 2.11 -4.79
N ALA A 100 -4.96 1.14 -4.00
CA ALA A 100 -4.40 -0.12 -4.51
C ALA A 100 -5.45 -0.96 -5.22
N ARG A 101 -6.67 -1.07 -4.68
CA ARG A 101 -7.80 -1.76 -5.31
C ARG A 101 -8.16 -1.15 -6.67
N LYS A 102 -8.22 0.19 -6.77
CA LYS A 102 -8.46 0.88 -8.06
C LYS A 102 -7.32 0.64 -9.04
N ALA A 103 -6.07 0.63 -8.56
CA ALA A 103 -4.90 0.39 -9.39
C ALA A 103 -4.86 -1.03 -9.96
N LEU A 104 -5.36 -2.02 -9.23
CA LEU A 104 -5.38 -3.41 -9.69
C LEU A 104 -6.18 -3.58 -10.98
N VAL A 105 -7.37 -2.98 -11.05
CA VAL A 105 -8.19 -2.98 -12.28
C VAL A 105 -7.41 -2.38 -13.46
N VAL A 106 -6.63 -1.32 -13.22
CA VAL A 106 -5.79 -0.67 -14.24
C VAL A 106 -4.62 -1.56 -14.64
N ILE A 107 -3.98 -2.26 -13.70
CA ILE A 107 -2.89 -3.20 -14.03
C ILE A 107 -3.40 -4.33 -14.92
N GLU A 108 -4.63 -4.81 -14.72
CA GLU A 108 -5.18 -5.90 -15.52
C GLU A 108 -5.61 -5.48 -16.93
N HIS A 109 -6.21 -4.29 -17.08
CA HIS A 109 -6.91 -3.89 -18.32
C HIS A 109 -6.36 -2.62 -18.98
N GLY A 110 -5.47 -1.89 -18.31
CA GLY A 110 -4.99 -0.59 -18.77
C GLY A 110 -3.94 -0.67 -19.89
N PRO A 111 -3.77 0.44 -20.64
CA PRO A 111 -2.70 0.56 -21.63
C PRO A 111 -1.32 0.67 -20.95
N ASP A 112 -0.28 0.24 -21.66
CA ASP A 112 1.05 0.02 -21.06
C ASP A 112 1.66 1.26 -20.37
N ALA A 113 1.49 2.45 -20.95
CA ALA A 113 2.03 3.69 -20.37
C ALA A 113 1.34 4.08 -19.05
N VAL A 114 0.03 3.82 -18.95
CA VAL A 114 -0.75 4.05 -17.73
C VAL A 114 -0.41 3.00 -16.67
N VAL A 115 -0.22 1.75 -17.07
CA VAL A 115 0.18 0.65 -16.19
C VAL A 115 1.57 0.90 -15.63
N ALA A 116 2.53 1.32 -16.46
CA ALA A 116 3.87 1.69 -16.00
C ALA A 116 3.83 2.81 -14.94
N ALA A 117 2.92 3.78 -15.09
CA ALA A 117 2.72 4.83 -14.08
C ALA A 117 2.15 4.28 -12.75
N HIS A 118 1.27 3.29 -12.79
CA HIS A 118 0.71 2.63 -11.60
C HIS A 118 1.74 1.73 -10.92
N ILE A 119 2.52 0.94 -11.67
CA ILE A 119 3.60 0.12 -11.11
C ILE A 119 4.62 1.01 -10.38
N ALA A 120 5.06 2.11 -10.99
CA ALA A 120 5.97 3.05 -10.33
C ALA A 120 5.36 3.65 -9.04
N ALA A 121 4.08 4.04 -9.07
CA ALA A 121 3.41 4.59 -7.90
C ALA A 121 3.16 3.55 -6.79
N THR A 122 3.01 2.26 -7.13
CA THR A 122 2.95 1.17 -6.16
C THR A 122 4.25 1.06 -5.36
N GLY A 123 5.41 1.26 -6.01
CA GLY A 123 6.71 1.33 -5.33
C GLY A 123 6.74 2.43 -4.26
N GLU A 124 6.23 3.63 -4.60
CA GLU A 124 6.14 4.74 -3.64
C GLU A 124 5.25 4.41 -2.42
N VAL A 125 4.18 3.64 -2.60
CA VAL A 125 3.32 3.17 -1.50
C VAL A 125 4.03 2.14 -0.63
N LEU A 126 4.80 1.22 -1.22
CA LEU A 126 5.60 0.23 -0.48
C LEU A 126 6.66 0.91 0.39
N ASP A 127 7.38 1.89 -0.15
CA ASP A 127 8.37 2.67 0.60
C ASP A 127 7.71 3.42 1.78
N ALA A 128 6.57 4.07 1.53
CA ALA A 128 5.82 4.78 2.55
C ALA A 128 5.31 3.84 3.66
N LEU A 129 4.81 2.66 3.29
CA LEU A 129 4.39 1.63 4.25
C LEU A 129 5.55 1.09 5.07
N ALA A 130 6.69 0.80 4.44
CA ALA A 130 7.87 0.32 5.15
C ALA A 130 8.33 1.34 6.20
N LEU A 131 8.36 2.63 5.83
CA LEU A 131 8.75 3.71 6.73
C LEU A 131 7.79 3.87 7.93
N THR A 132 6.49 3.70 7.71
CA THR A 132 5.43 4.05 8.67
C THR A 132 4.86 2.86 9.41
N SER A 133 5.39 1.65 9.21
CA SER A 133 4.89 0.44 9.88
C SER A 133 5.68 0.07 11.13
N ALA A 134 5.02 -0.68 12.00
CA ALA A 134 5.58 -1.22 13.23
C ALA A 134 6.83 -2.11 12.97
N ALA A 135 7.71 -2.22 13.97
CA ALA A 135 8.99 -2.91 13.82
C ALA A 135 8.88 -4.36 13.31
N HIS A 136 7.85 -5.08 13.74
CA HIS A 136 7.65 -6.50 13.40
C HIS A 136 7.21 -6.73 11.94
N THR A 137 6.68 -5.71 11.24
CA THR A 137 6.33 -5.79 9.80
C THR A 137 7.34 -5.04 8.92
N ARG A 138 7.99 -4.01 9.48
CA ARG A 138 8.89 -3.08 8.77
C ARG A 138 9.97 -3.78 7.94
N HIS A 139 10.65 -4.79 8.50
CA HIS A 139 11.75 -5.45 7.78
C HIS A 139 11.26 -6.13 6.50
N ALA A 140 10.19 -6.93 6.59
CA ALA A 140 9.61 -7.60 5.43
C ALA A 140 9.06 -6.61 4.40
N LEU A 141 8.49 -5.48 4.83
CA LEU A 141 8.03 -4.42 3.94
C LEU A 141 9.20 -3.73 3.20
N HIS A 142 10.34 -3.51 3.87
CA HIS A 142 11.53 -2.99 3.20
C HIS A 142 12.07 -3.95 2.14
N GLU A 143 12.13 -5.25 2.45
CA GLU A 143 12.57 -6.26 1.47
C GLU A 143 11.58 -6.38 0.30
N ALA A 144 10.28 -6.26 0.56
CA ALA A 144 9.26 -6.18 -0.49
C ALA A 144 9.47 -4.95 -1.40
N ALA A 145 9.68 -3.77 -0.82
CA ALA A 145 9.93 -2.53 -1.57
C ALA A 145 11.21 -2.64 -2.43
N ARG A 146 12.30 -3.15 -1.84
CA ARG A 146 13.59 -3.37 -2.54
C ARG A 146 13.47 -4.35 -3.69
N ALA A 147 12.78 -5.47 -3.51
CA ALA A 147 12.55 -6.44 -4.56
C ALA A 147 11.68 -5.83 -5.68
N PHE A 148 10.61 -5.12 -5.31
CA PHE A 148 9.67 -4.51 -6.24
C PHE A 148 10.29 -3.37 -7.06
N GLU A 149 11.30 -2.68 -6.54
CA GLU A 149 12.03 -1.65 -7.29
C GLU A 149 12.68 -2.19 -8.57
N ARG A 150 13.00 -3.50 -8.63
CA ARG A 150 13.44 -4.11 -9.90
C ARG A 150 12.27 -4.37 -10.86
N ALA A 151 11.09 -4.68 -10.33
CA ALA A 151 9.87 -4.88 -11.12
C ALA A 151 9.32 -3.55 -11.68
N SER A 152 9.50 -2.44 -10.95
CA SER A 152 9.05 -1.11 -11.36
C SER A 152 9.86 -0.49 -12.50
N ARG A 153 11.04 -1.04 -12.81
CA ARG A 153 11.90 -0.59 -13.91
C ARG A 153 11.28 -0.94 -15.26
N SER A 154 10.75 0.08 -15.92
CA SER A 154 10.18 -0.01 -17.25
C SER A 154 10.93 0.86 -18.24
N HIS A 155 11.18 0.33 -19.45
CA HIS A 155 11.60 1.13 -20.60
C HIS A 155 10.43 1.96 -21.18
N ILE A 156 9.19 1.61 -20.83
CA ILE A 156 7.99 2.34 -21.23
C ILE A 156 7.89 3.58 -20.35
N ARG A 157 7.87 4.75 -20.99
CA ARG A 157 7.71 6.02 -20.29
C ARG A 157 6.33 6.07 -19.66
N ALA A 158 6.28 6.11 -18.33
CA ALA A 158 5.06 6.29 -17.57
C ALA A 158 4.32 7.55 -18.02
N GLU A 159 3.04 7.41 -18.32
CA GLU A 159 2.22 8.55 -18.72
C GLU A 159 1.98 9.49 -17.53
N ARG A 160 2.10 10.79 -17.79
CA ARG A 160 2.03 11.82 -16.75
C ARG A 160 0.62 11.93 -16.18
N GLY A 161 0.53 12.19 -14.88
CA GLY A 161 -0.76 12.41 -14.21
C GLY A 161 -1.59 11.15 -13.96
N HIS A 162 -1.17 9.98 -14.41
CA HIS A 162 -1.78 8.69 -14.05
C HIS A 162 -1.27 8.21 -12.69
N ALA A 163 -2.04 7.36 -12.00
CA ALA A 163 -1.75 6.88 -10.64
C ALA A 163 -1.72 7.95 -9.53
N ARG A 164 -2.41 9.08 -9.71
CA ARG A 164 -2.53 10.15 -8.69
C ARG A 164 -3.04 9.64 -7.34
N ALA A 165 -3.99 8.71 -7.35
CA ALA A 165 -4.57 8.13 -6.14
C ALA A 165 -3.50 7.38 -5.31
N LEU A 166 -2.67 6.55 -5.95
CA LEU A 166 -1.58 5.85 -5.28
C LEU A 166 -0.54 6.83 -4.70
N ARG A 167 -0.13 7.84 -5.47
CA ARG A 167 0.82 8.85 -4.98
C ARG A 167 0.26 9.69 -3.84
N ARG A 168 -1.04 10.02 -3.88
CA ARG A 168 -1.73 10.69 -2.78
C ARG A 168 -1.73 9.80 -1.53
N ALA A 169 -2.08 8.52 -1.67
CA ALA A 169 -2.05 7.57 -0.56
C ALA A 169 -0.64 7.41 0.03
N ALA A 170 0.41 7.30 -0.79
CA ALA A 170 1.80 7.24 -0.30
C ALA A 170 2.17 8.47 0.54
N ARG A 171 1.73 9.66 0.15
CA ARG A 171 1.90 10.89 0.95
C ARG A 171 1.12 10.86 2.23
N GLU A 172 -0.17 10.51 2.17
CA GLU A 172 -1.05 10.44 3.34
C GLU A 172 -0.49 9.46 4.38
N LEU A 173 0.07 8.33 3.96
CA LEU A 173 0.78 7.40 4.85
C LEU A 173 1.94 8.09 5.57
N ILE A 174 2.81 8.80 4.85
CA ILE A 174 3.97 9.48 5.46
C ILE A 174 3.51 10.59 6.42
N HIS A 175 2.50 11.38 6.04
CA HIS A 175 2.00 12.48 6.87
C HIS A 175 1.22 11.99 8.10
N ALA A 176 0.54 10.85 8.01
CA ALA A 176 -0.13 10.24 9.15
C ALA A 176 0.85 9.70 10.20
N GLY A 177 2.08 9.40 9.78
CA GLY A 177 3.13 8.92 10.68
C GLY A 177 3.04 7.42 10.98
N PRO A 178 3.81 6.94 11.99
CA PRO A 178 3.96 5.51 12.25
C PRO A 178 2.69 4.91 12.87
N ALA A 179 2.26 3.75 12.37
CA ALA A 179 1.27 2.90 13.04
C ALA A 179 1.95 1.96 14.03
N LEU A 180 1.32 1.76 15.18
CA LEU A 180 1.88 0.93 16.26
C LEU A 180 1.67 -0.57 16.03
N GLY A 181 0.87 -0.94 15.02
CA GLY A 181 0.62 -2.33 14.64
C GLY A 181 -0.24 -3.10 15.66
N ARG A 182 -1.05 -2.38 16.44
CA ARG A 182 -2.04 -2.95 17.36
C ARG A 182 -3.39 -2.38 17.01
N GLY A 183 -4.43 -3.13 17.34
CA GLY A 183 -5.79 -2.70 17.05
C GLY A 183 -6.02 -2.32 15.58
N GLU A 184 -6.69 -1.19 15.36
CA GLU A 184 -7.17 -0.71 14.06
C GLU A 184 -6.00 -0.38 13.14
N ASP A 185 -4.90 0.13 13.70
CA ASP A 185 -3.62 0.28 13.01
C ASP A 185 -3.11 -1.06 12.45
N GLY A 186 -3.18 -2.13 13.24
CA GLY A 186 -2.74 -3.47 12.84
C GLY A 186 -3.61 -4.06 11.73
N ALA A 187 -4.94 -3.95 11.88
CA ALA A 187 -5.90 -4.46 10.90
C ALA A 187 -5.85 -3.69 9.58
N THR A 188 -5.83 -2.36 9.61
CA THR A 188 -5.70 -1.56 8.38
C THR A 188 -4.34 -1.74 7.71
N THR A 189 -3.27 -2.01 8.48
CA THR A 189 -1.98 -2.43 7.93
C THR A 189 -2.09 -3.79 7.23
N ALA A 190 -2.76 -4.77 7.82
CA ALA A 190 -2.99 -6.07 7.18
C ALA A 190 -3.81 -5.93 5.88
N MET A 191 -4.86 -5.10 5.88
CA MET A 191 -5.69 -4.84 4.70
C MET A 191 -4.89 -4.25 3.53
N VAL A 192 -4.07 -3.23 3.77
CA VAL A 192 -3.29 -2.62 2.69
C VAL A 192 -2.20 -3.56 2.17
N ILE A 193 -1.56 -4.36 3.04
CA ILE A 193 -0.58 -5.37 2.62
C ILE A 193 -1.26 -6.45 1.76
N ASP A 194 -2.44 -6.92 2.14
CA ASP A 194 -3.22 -7.91 1.37
C ASP A 194 -3.56 -7.39 -0.03
N MET A 195 -4.05 -6.15 -0.11
CA MET A 195 -4.39 -5.53 -1.39
C MET A 195 -3.15 -5.30 -2.27
N LEU A 196 -2.02 -4.91 -1.68
CA LEU A 196 -0.75 -4.78 -2.41
C LEU A 196 -0.20 -6.13 -2.87
N PHE A 197 -0.40 -7.20 -2.11
CA PHE A 197 -0.04 -8.55 -2.52
C PHE A 197 -0.76 -8.93 -3.82
N PHE A 198 -2.07 -8.67 -3.92
CA PHE A 198 -2.83 -8.89 -5.15
C PHE A 198 -2.36 -8.00 -6.30
N LEU A 199 -2.16 -6.70 -6.04
CA LEU A 199 -1.66 -5.75 -7.03
C LEU A 199 -0.32 -6.18 -7.64
N ILE A 200 0.64 -6.57 -6.80
CA ILE A 200 1.97 -7.02 -7.23
C ILE A 200 1.90 -8.38 -7.94
N THR A 201 1.03 -9.28 -7.50
CA THR A 201 0.81 -10.57 -8.19
C THR A 201 0.24 -10.34 -9.60
N ALA A 202 -0.70 -9.41 -9.77
CA ALA A 202 -1.21 -9.02 -11.08
C ALA A 202 -0.12 -8.38 -11.95
N THR A 203 0.75 -7.54 -11.36
CA THR A 203 1.93 -7.01 -12.05
C THR A 203 2.87 -8.12 -12.52
N ALA A 204 3.14 -9.13 -11.69
CA ALA A 204 3.97 -10.27 -12.04
C ALA A 204 3.38 -11.06 -13.23
N HIS A 205 2.09 -11.39 -13.18
CA HIS A 205 1.40 -12.07 -14.27
C HIS A 205 1.40 -11.26 -15.57
N ARG A 206 1.21 -9.94 -15.48
CA ARG A 206 1.32 -9.08 -16.66
C ARG A 206 2.73 -9.12 -17.23
N HIS A 207 3.76 -8.91 -16.42
CA HIS A 207 5.14 -9.00 -16.89
C HIS A 207 5.46 -10.35 -17.54
N ALA A 208 4.97 -11.46 -16.97
CA ALA A 208 5.11 -12.78 -17.58
C ALA A 208 4.44 -12.87 -18.96
N ARG A 209 3.22 -12.32 -19.11
CA ARG A 209 2.51 -12.26 -20.41
C ARG A 209 3.23 -11.41 -21.45
N HIS A 210 3.97 -10.38 -21.03
CA HIS A 210 4.79 -9.54 -21.91
C HIS A 210 6.25 -10.04 -22.04
N HIS A 211 6.57 -11.25 -21.57
CA HIS A 211 7.92 -11.84 -21.62
C HIS A 211 9.00 -11.05 -20.86
N HIS A 212 8.60 -10.27 -19.86
CA HIS A 212 9.50 -9.52 -18.97
C HIS A 212 9.92 -10.40 -17.77
N ALA A 213 10.70 -11.44 -18.02
CA ALA A 213 10.98 -12.50 -17.03
C ALA A 213 11.65 -11.97 -15.74
N GLN A 214 12.59 -11.03 -15.85
CA GLN A 214 13.28 -10.46 -14.68
C GLN A 214 12.33 -9.61 -13.82
N GLN A 215 11.47 -8.79 -14.43
CA GLN A 215 10.47 -8.01 -13.70
C GLN A 215 9.40 -8.91 -13.07
N ALA A 216 8.98 -9.98 -13.75
CA ALA A 216 8.04 -10.95 -13.20
C ALA A 216 8.64 -11.66 -11.96
N ALA A 217 9.89 -12.12 -12.04
CA ALA A 217 10.59 -12.73 -10.91
C ALA A 217 10.75 -11.77 -9.72
N ALA A 218 11.11 -10.51 -9.99
CA ALA A 218 11.21 -9.47 -8.96
C ALA A 218 9.87 -9.17 -8.29
N ALA A 219 8.78 -9.13 -9.06
CA ALA A 219 7.43 -8.95 -8.51
C ALA A 219 6.98 -10.15 -7.66
N HIS A 220 7.28 -11.38 -8.07
CA HIS A 220 7.02 -12.56 -7.25
C HIS A 220 7.81 -12.54 -5.93
N GLN A 221 9.10 -12.19 -5.97
CA GLN A 221 9.91 -12.04 -4.76
C GLN A 221 9.31 -10.98 -3.80
N ALA A 222 8.86 -9.84 -4.34
CA ALA A 222 8.19 -8.82 -3.54
C ALA A 222 6.89 -9.34 -2.91
N ALA A 223 6.09 -10.12 -3.65
CA ALA A 223 4.87 -10.74 -3.14
C ALA A 223 5.14 -11.73 -1.99
N ASP A 224 6.24 -12.47 -2.03
CA ASP A 224 6.63 -13.37 -0.93
C ASP A 224 7.01 -12.60 0.34
N HIS A 225 7.74 -11.49 0.21
CA HIS A 225 8.03 -10.61 1.34
C HIS A 225 6.75 -9.95 1.89
N LEU A 226 5.82 -9.52 1.03
CA LEU A 226 4.51 -9.03 1.47
C LEU A 226 3.71 -10.10 2.21
N ARG A 227 3.78 -11.37 1.80
CA ARG A 227 3.11 -12.46 2.51
C ARG A 227 3.67 -12.63 3.93
N ALA A 228 4.97 -12.50 4.10
CA ALA A 228 5.58 -12.52 5.44
C ALA A 228 5.11 -11.33 6.29
N ALA A 229 5.11 -10.12 5.73
CA ALA A 229 4.61 -8.92 6.40
C ALA A 229 3.11 -9.04 6.76
N TYR A 230 2.30 -9.59 5.86
CA TYR A 230 0.88 -9.81 6.05
C TYR A 230 0.63 -10.75 7.24
N ARG A 231 1.31 -11.90 7.28
CA ARG A 231 1.14 -12.85 8.39
C ARG A 231 1.44 -12.20 9.74
N ALA A 232 2.47 -11.36 9.81
CA ALA A 232 2.81 -10.64 11.03
C ALA A 232 1.76 -9.57 11.39
N ALA A 233 1.30 -8.77 10.42
CA ALA A 233 0.30 -7.73 10.64
C ALA A 233 -1.09 -8.29 11.00
N ALA A 234 -1.51 -9.37 10.34
CA ALA A 234 -2.84 -9.93 10.44
C ALA A 234 -3.04 -10.85 11.66
N ALA A 235 -1.94 -11.31 12.29
CA ALA A 235 -1.99 -12.29 13.37
C ALA A 235 -2.89 -11.86 14.53
N GLY A 236 -2.69 -10.64 15.04
CA GLY A 236 -3.46 -10.09 16.15
C GLY A 236 -4.93 -9.87 15.78
N PRO A 237 -5.22 -9.00 14.80
CA PRO A 237 -6.59 -8.68 14.41
C PRO A 237 -7.44 -9.88 13.98
N LEU A 238 -6.94 -10.75 13.10
CA LEU A 238 -7.67 -11.96 12.72
C LEU A 238 -7.77 -12.94 13.88
N GLY A 239 -6.79 -12.96 14.79
CA GLY A 239 -6.85 -13.74 16.03
C GLY A 239 -8.04 -13.33 16.89
N ALA A 240 -8.23 -12.03 17.09
CA ALA A 240 -9.34 -11.48 17.86
C ALA A 240 -10.70 -11.77 17.20
N LEU A 241 -10.82 -11.56 15.89
CA LEU A 241 -12.03 -11.90 15.13
C LEU A 241 -12.34 -13.40 15.16
N ARG A 242 -11.32 -14.26 15.03
CA ARG A 242 -11.50 -15.72 15.13
C ARG A 242 -11.97 -16.12 16.52
N HIS A 243 -11.42 -15.52 17.57
CA HIS A 243 -11.85 -15.78 18.95
C HIS A 243 -13.33 -15.43 19.13
N ARG A 244 -13.74 -14.21 18.75
CA ARG A 244 -15.14 -13.76 18.81
C ARG A 244 -16.06 -14.67 18.00
N GLY A 245 -15.67 -15.03 16.79
CA GLY A 245 -16.42 -15.92 15.91
C GLY A 245 -16.68 -17.30 16.50
N ARG A 246 -15.69 -17.88 17.20
CA ARG A 246 -15.82 -19.18 17.87
C ARG A 246 -16.81 -19.12 19.04
N HIS A 247 -16.93 -17.96 19.69
CA HIS A 247 -17.83 -17.73 20.82
C HIS A 247 -19.25 -17.26 20.41
N LEU A 248 -19.54 -17.11 19.12
CA LEU A 248 -20.90 -16.81 18.65
C LEU A 248 -21.88 -17.95 19.03
N PRO A 249 -23.13 -17.63 19.42
CA PRO A 249 -24.15 -18.65 19.66
C PRO A 249 -24.37 -19.54 18.43
N ARG A 250 -24.58 -20.85 18.63
CA ARG A 250 -24.81 -21.81 17.54
C ARG A 250 -25.88 -21.38 16.51
N PRO A 251 -27.03 -20.78 16.91
CA PRO A 251 -28.01 -20.29 15.94
C PRO A 251 -27.45 -19.19 15.03
N VAL A 252 -26.62 -18.29 15.56
CA VAL A 252 -25.97 -17.21 14.80
C VAL A 252 -24.96 -17.79 13.83
N GLN A 253 -24.11 -18.72 14.26
CA GLN A 253 -23.15 -19.39 13.35
C GLN A 253 -23.86 -20.08 12.18
N ARG A 254 -24.98 -20.77 12.44
CA ARG A 254 -25.80 -21.41 11.39
C ARG A 254 -26.40 -20.39 10.43
N ARG A 255 -26.88 -19.25 10.93
CA ARG A 255 -27.39 -18.16 10.09
C ARG A 255 -26.30 -17.61 9.18
N GLN A 256 -25.11 -17.32 9.70
CA GLN A 256 -24.01 -16.82 8.87
C GLN A 256 -23.53 -17.84 7.83
N ALA A 257 -23.49 -19.13 8.19
CA ALA A 257 -23.19 -20.18 7.22
C ALA A 257 -24.25 -20.26 6.09
N ALA A 258 -25.53 -20.05 6.43
CA ALA A 258 -26.61 -20.01 5.42
C ALA A 258 -26.49 -18.78 4.50
N VAL A 259 -26.13 -17.61 5.05
CA VAL A 259 -25.84 -16.39 4.25
C VAL A 259 -24.68 -16.65 3.27
N LEU A 260 -23.59 -17.26 3.75
CA LEU A 260 -22.46 -17.62 2.91
C LEU A 260 -22.86 -18.60 1.79
N ARG A 261 -23.59 -19.67 2.10
CA ARG A 261 -24.07 -20.64 1.09
C ARG A 261 -24.98 -20.01 0.04
N ARG A 262 -25.83 -19.05 0.46
CA ARG A 262 -26.72 -18.32 -0.45
C ARG A 262 -25.93 -17.40 -1.39
N ALA A 263 -24.95 -16.69 -0.85
CA ALA A 263 -24.18 -15.72 -1.62
C ALA A 263 -23.16 -16.39 -2.56
N LEU A 264 -22.45 -17.42 -2.07
CA LEU A 264 -21.29 -18.03 -2.73
C LEU A 264 -21.41 -19.57 -2.78
N PRO A 265 -22.42 -20.14 -3.45
CA PRO A 265 -22.72 -21.57 -3.39
C PRO A 265 -21.56 -22.46 -3.83
N GLU A 266 -20.82 -22.05 -4.86
CA GLU A 266 -19.68 -22.78 -5.45
C GLU A 266 -18.49 -22.96 -4.48
N VAL A 267 -18.25 -21.99 -3.59
CA VAL A 267 -17.06 -21.95 -2.72
C VAL A 267 -17.38 -22.00 -1.24
N ALA A 268 -18.66 -22.00 -0.87
CA ALA A 268 -19.10 -21.92 0.53
C ALA A 268 -18.54 -23.05 1.40
N GLU A 269 -18.65 -24.31 0.98
CA GLU A 269 -18.17 -25.45 1.78
C GLU A 269 -16.65 -25.43 1.98
N ARG A 270 -15.91 -24.98 0.96
CA ARG A 270 -14.46 -24.74 1.10
C ARG A 270 -14.18 -23.67 2.14
N ILE A 271 -14.85 -22.53 2.08
CA ILE A 271 -14.69 -21.42 3.04
C ILE A 271 -15.07 -21.86 4.45
N LEU A 272 -16.16 -22.62 4.62
CA LEU A 272 -16.60 -23.14 5.92
C LEU A 272 -15.59 -24.10 6.56
N ALA A 273 -14.81 -24.81 5.74
CA ALA A 273 -13.73 -25.69 6.20
C ALA A 273 -12.43 -24.95 6.53
N GLU A 274 -12.29 -23.68 6.14
CA GLU A 274 -11.06 -22.91 6.40
C GLU A 274 -10.95 -22.48 7.88
N PRO A 275 -9.72 -22.43 8.43
CA PRO A 275 -9.50 -22.00 9.81
C PRO A 275 -9.88 -20.52 10.04
N GLY A 276 -9.99 -19.72 8.98
CA GLY A 276 -10.43 -18.33 9.00
C GLY A 276 -11.96 -18.15 9.04
N TRP A 277 -12.77 -19.20 8.82
CA TRP A 277 -14.24 -19.10 8.85
C TRP A 277 -14.79 -18.37 10.09
N PRO A 278 -14.33 -18.63 11.33
CA PRO A 278 -14.83 -17.90 12.49
C PRO A 278 -14.67 -16.38 12.39
N ALA A 279 -13.55 -15.89 11.83
CA ALA A 279 -13.37 -14.43 11.65
C ALA A 279 -14.35 -13.86 10.62
N LEU A 280 -14.62 -14.59 9.54
CA LEU A 280 -15.62 -14.21 8.55
C LEU A 280 -17.03 -14.22 9.16
N ALA A 281 -17.39 -15.23 9.96
CA ALA A 281 -18.67 -15.30 10.65
C ALA A 281 -18.88 -14.13 11.63
N ALA A 282 -17.83 -13.74 12.38
CA ALA A 282 -17.87 -12.55 13.22
C ALA A 282 -18.10 -11.27 12.39
N THR A 283 -17.41 -11.14 11.26
CA THR A 283 -17.57 -10.00 10.34
C THR A 283 -18.96 -9.95 9.71
N LEU A 284 -19.53 -11.08 9.31
CA LEU A 284 -20.91 -11.15 8.81
C LEU A 284 -21.93 -10.75 9.88
N THR A 285 -21.66 -11.08 11.14
CA THR A 285 -22.48 -10.62 12.27
C THR A 285 -22.36 -9.11 12.49
N ASP A 286 -21.16 -8.53 12.35
CA ASP A 286 -20.98 -7.07 12.39
C ASP A 286 -21.73 -6.37 11.25
N LEU A 287 -21.82 -6.98 10.06
CA LEU A 287 -22.56 -6.40 8.93
C LEU A 287 -24.07 -6.31 9.18
N GLU A 288 -24.65 -7.17 10.03
CA GLU A 288 -26.08 -7.11 10.37
C GLU A 288 -26.46 -5.80 11.09
N THR A 289 -25.48 -5.07 11.66
CA THR A 289 -25.71 -3.75 12.27
C THR A 289 -25.58 -2.60 11.27
N THR A 290 -25.27 -2.89 10.01
CA THR A 290 -25.15 -1.91 8.93
C THR A 290 -26.37 -1.96 8.00
N PRO A 291 -26.69 -0.89 7.25
CA PRO A 291 -27.84 -0.89 6.35
C PRO A 291 -27.65 -1.74 5.07
N HIS A 292 -26.51 -2.40 4.91
CA HIS A 292 -26.17 -3.14 3.69
C HIS A 292 -26.58 -4.61 3.78
N ASP A 293 -27.03 -5.22 2.68
CA ASP A 293 -27.29 -6.66 2.61
C ASP A 293 -25.96 -7.45 2.65
N PRO A 294 -25.71 -8.28 3.68
CA PRO A 294 -24.48 -9.05 3.79
C PRO A 294 -24.25 -10.02 2.62
N ALA A 295 -25.32 -10.54 2.00
CA ALA A 295 -25.18 -11.45 0.87
C ALA A 295 -24.73 -10.70 -0.40
N ALA A 296 -25.32 -9.53 -0.67
CA ALA A 296 -24.89 -8.68 -1.78
C ALA A 296 -23.42 -8.25 -1.63
N LEU A 297 -23.00 -7.84 -0.43
CA LEU A 297 -21.61 -7.49 -0.15
C LEU A 297 -20.65 -8.68 -0.28
N LEU A 298 -21.05 -9.88 0.14
CA LEU A 298 -20.26 -11.09 -0.08
C LEU A 298 -20.06 -11.40 -1.56
N THR A 299 -21.12 -11.29 -2.37
CA THR A 299 -21.05 -11.51 -3.81
C THR A 299 -20.15 -10.48 -4.49
N ASP A 300 -20.27 -9.20 -4.14
CA ASP A 300 -19.38 -8.14 -4.65
C ASP A 300 -17.91 -8.38 -4.22
N ALA A 301 -17.70 -8.71 -2.94
CA ALA A 301 -16.39 -9.02 -2.41
C ALA A 301 -15.76 -10.26 -3.08
N ALA A 302 -16.56 -11.21 -3.55
CA ALA A 302 -16.10 -12.43 -4.20
C ALA A 302 -15.98 -12.35 -5.72
N GLY A 303 -16.69 -11.42 -6.37
CA GLY A 303 -16.69 -11.26 -7.82
C GLY A 303 -15.33 -10.83 -8.41
N GLN A 304 -14.35 -10.51 -7.58
CA GLN A 304 -13.02 -10.09 -8.01
C GLN A 304 -12.06 -11.28 -8.13
N ARG A 305 -11.39 -11.36 -9.30
CA ARG A 305 -10.56 -12.49 -9.76
C ARG A 305 -9.43 -12.89 -8.79
N GLU A 306 -9.04 -11.96 -7.93
CA GLU A 306 -8.11 -12.10 -6.82
C GLU A 306 -8.39 -13.30 -5.90
N LEU A 307 -9.64 -13.78 -5.78
CA LEU A 307 -9.94 -14.96 -4.94
C LEU A 307 -9.26 -16.26 -5.43
N ALA A 308 -8.96 -16.37 -6.73
CA ALA A 308 -8.35 -17.58 -7.27
C ALA A 308 -6.89 -17.76 -6.83
N SER A 309 -6.18 -16.67 -6.54
CA SER A 309 -4.80 -16.67 -6.04
C SER A 309 -4.68 -16.52 -4.52
N ALA A 310 -5.82 -16.39 -3.83
CA ALA A 310 -5.87 -16.26 -2.38
C ALA A 310 -5.49 -17.57 -1.69
N HIS A 311 -4.59 -17.48 -0.70
CA HIS A 311 -4.22 -18.63 0.14
C HIS A 311 -5.30 -18.98 1.18
N SER A 312 -6.14 -18.01 1.54
CA SER A 312 -7.24 -18.14 2.49
C SER A 312 -8.39 -17.27 2.02
N LEU A 313 -9.49 -17.88 1.53
CA LEU A 313 -10.64 -17.12 1.03
C LEU A 313 -11.33 -16.36 2.15
N SER A 314 -11.46 -17.00 3.32
CA SER A 314 -12.08 -16.44 4.51
C SER A 314 -11.37 -15.19 5.03
N ASP A 315 -10.04 -15.15 5.05
CA ASP A 315 -9.29 -13.97 5.49
C ASP A 315 -9.42 -12.81 4.48
N VAL A 316 -9.38 -13.10 3.17
CA VAL A 316 -9.56 -12.07 2.12
C VAL A 316 -10.97 -11.49 2.16
N LEU A 317 -12.00 -12.33 2.27
CA LEU A 317 -13.39 -11.88 2.39
C LEU A 317 -13.59 -11.07 3.68
N THR A 318 -12.95 -11.47 4.78
CA THR A 318 -12.99 -10.71 6.04
C THR A 318 -12.48 -9.29 5.84
N TRP A 319 -11.31 -9.13 5.22
CA TRP A 319 -10.74 -7.80 4.99
C TRP A 319 -11.54 -6.95 4.02
N ARG A 320 -12.02 -7.55 2.92
CA ARG A 320 -12.83 -6.83 1.93
C ARG A 320 -14.14 -6.33 2.51
N LEU A 321 -14.88 -7.18 3.23
CA LEU A 321 -16.15 -6.81 3.83
C LEU A 321 -15.97 -5.68 4.84
N ARG A 322 -14.95 -5.77 5.72
CA ARG A 322 -14.67 -4.70 6.69
C ARG A 322 -14.26 -3.39 6.02
N HIS A 323 -13.51 -3.46 4.93
CA HIS A 323 -13.14 -2.27 4.17
C HIS A 323 -14.34 -1.63 3.44
N THR A 324 -15.14 -2.44 2.73
CA THR A 324 -16.27 -1.94 1.92
C THR A 324 -17.40 -1.39 2.78
N ALA A 325 -17.70 -2.02 3.91
CA ALA A 325 -18.74 -1.58 4.83
C ALA A 325 -18.24 -0.57 5.90
N ASP A 326 -16.99 -0.12 5.78
CA ASP A 326 -16.29 0.74 6.74
C ASP A 326 -16.45 0.30 8.21
N LEU A 327 -16.41 -1.01 8.43
CA LEU A 327 -16.50 -1.56 9.78
C LEU A 327 -15.25 -1.15 10.58
N PRO A 328 -15.38 -0.94 11.90
CA PRO A 328 -14.24 -0.77 12.78
C PRO A 328 -13.25 -1.91 12.58
N SER A 329 -11.98 -1.60 12.45
CA SER A 329 -10.96 -2.62 12.25
C SER A 329 -10.59 -3.34 13.56
N ASP A 330 -11.08 -2.81 14.68
CA ASP A 330 -10.96 -3.34 16.02
C ASP A 330 -12.15 -4.15 16.50
N THR A 331 -11.86 -5.20 17.25
CA THR A 331 -12.80 -5.76 18.23
C THR A 331 -12.63 -4.98 19.54
N PRO A 332 -13.73 -4.47 20.13
CA PRO A 332 -13.71 -3.90 21.47
C PRO A 332 -13.26 -4.91 22.55
#